data_AF-A0A7C5BMK7-F1
#
_entry.id   AF-A0A7C5BMK7-F1
#
_cell.length_a   1.000
_cell.length_b   1.000
_cell.length_c   1.000
_cell.angle_alpha   90.00
_cell.angle_beta   90.00
_cell.angle_gamma   90.00
#
_symmetry.space_group_name_H-M   'P 1'
#
loop_
_entity.id
_entity.type
_entity.pdbx_description
1 polymer ?
#
loop_
_entity_poly.entity_id
_entity_poly.type
_entity_poly.pdbx_seq_one_letter_code
_entity_poly.pdbx_strand_id
1 'polypeptide(L)'
;MTKTIKALVGIGAIAFLTTGCATKSWYNDPITCAIAGAAAGGVATYQQDEDYAYAGALGGAIVGATVCALLHTDGDVDGDGVSDSEDQCPSSTLGAEVDALGCELDADGDGVVDAKDQCPMTPAGTEVDVNGCALDTDGDGYADYKDHCPNSPEGAEVNKLGCVNDLVLNDVNFAFDSAEMTEAGKAALEDDIARLKYRDDGDLITIEGHTDSIGSAE
;
A
#
# COMPACT_ATOMS: atom_id res chain seq x y z
N MET A 1 24.41 33.36 -56.91
CA MET A 1 23.71 33.62 -55.64
C MET A 1 22.55 32.66 -55.34
N THR A 2 22.03 31.90 -56.31
CA THR A 2 20.85 31.02 -56.14
C THR A 2 21.12 29.64 -55.53
N LYS A 3 22.38 29.19 -55.43
CA LYS A 3 22.73 27.90 -54.80
C LYS A 3 22.83 27.96 -53.27
N THR A 4 23.20 29.11 -52.71
CA THR A 4 23.39 29.28 -51.25
C THR A 4 22.07 29.47 -50.49
N ILE A 5 21.02 29.99 -51.15
CA ILE A 5 19.68 30.14 -50.55
C ILE A 5 18.99 28.77 -50.40
N LYS A 6 19.25 27.82 -51.32
CA LYS A 6 18.69 26.46 -51.28
C LYS A 6 19.17 25.63 -50.08
N ALA A 7 20.35 25.91 -49.53
CA ALA A 7 20.87 25.23 -48.35
C ALA A 7 20.25 25.73 -47.02
N LEU A 8 19.81 26.99 -46.98
CA LEU A 8 19.22 27.61 -45.78
C LEU A 8 17.76 27.17 -45.54
N VAL A 9 17.02 26.82 -46.60
CA VAL A 9 15.62 26.35 -46.48
C VAL A 9 15.55 24.92 -45.92
N GLY A 10 16.54 24.06 -46.22
CA GLY A 10 16.59 22.68 -45.70
C GLY A 10 16.82 22.60 -44.19
N ILE A 11 17.53 23.57 -43.60
CA ILE A 11 17.79 23.61 -42.15
C ILE A 11 16.58 24.17 -41.38
N GLY A 12 15.80 25.07 -41.99
CA GLY A 12 14.59 25.63 -41.40
C GLY A 12 13.42 24.64 -41.23
N ALA A 13 13.32 23.62 -42.10
CA ALA A 13 12.29 22.58 -42.00
C ALA A 13 12.54 21.62 -40.82
N ILE A 14 13.81 21.37 -40.48
CA ILE A 14 14.20 20.56 -39.31
C ILE A 14 13.84 21.30 -38.01
N ALA A 15 13.98 22.63 -37.97
CA ALA A 15 13.60 23.44 -36.81
C ALA A 15 12.07 23.46 -36.58
N PHE A 16 11.24 23.34 -37.62
CA PHE A 16 9.78 23.28 -37.48
C PHE A 16 9.28 21.93 -36.92
N LEU A 17 9.97 20.84 -37.22
CA LEU A 17 9.69 19.51 -36.65
C LEU A 17 10.09 19.45 -35.17
N THR A 18 11.17 20.12 -34.77
CA THR A 18 11.67 20.04 -33.38
C THR A 18 11.06 21.04 -32.41
N THR A 19 10.47 22.16 -32.88
CA THR A 19 10.01 23.24 -31.97
C THR A 19 8.50 23.37 -31.82
N GLY A 20 7.68 22.72 -32.65
CA GLY A 20 6.23 22.99 -32.68
C GLY A 20 5.26 21.81 -32.56
N CYS A 21 5.66 20.58 -32.89
CA CYS A 21 4.75 19.42 -32.90
C CYS A 21 5.08 18.34 -31.87
N ALA A 22 6.29 18.35 -31.30
CA ALA A 22 6.78 17.29 -30.41
C ALA A 22 6.09 17.23 -29.03
N THR A 23 5.24 18.20 -28.67
CA THR A 23 4.57 18.27 -27.35
C THR A 23 3.08 17.93 -27.39
N LYS A 24 2.54 17.42 -28.50
CA LYS A 24 1.14 17.01 -28.59
C LYS A 24 0.99 15.50 -28.63
N SER A 25 0.12 14.96 -27.75
CA SER A 25 -0.21 13.54 -27.56
C SER A 25 -0.55 12.73 -28.83
N TRP A 26 -0.98 13.37 -29.93
CA TRP A 26 -1.23 12.67 -31.20
C TRP A 26 0.05 12.27 -31.96
N TYR A 27 1.24 12.60 -31.43
CA TYR A 27 2.55 12.36 -32.03
C TYR A 27 3.40 11.33 -31.25
N ASN A 28 2.76 10.41 -30.52
CA ASN A 28 3.42 9.34 -29.77
C ASN A 28 3.48 8.01 -30.55
N ASP A 29 2.77 7.89 -31.68
CA ASP A 29 2.72 6.66 -32.46
C ASP A 29 3.76 6.66 -33.61
N PRO A 30 4.54 5.57 -33.78
CA PRO A 30 5.57 5.47 -34.82
C PRO A 30 5.05 5.68 -36.25
N ILE A 31 3.81 5.28 -36.55
CA ILE A 31 3.19 5.45 -37.87
C ILE A 31 2.85 6.92 -38.09
N THR A 32 2.31 7.59 -37.06
CA THR A 32 1.98 9.01 -37.14
C THR A 32 3.24 9.87 -37.35
N CYS A 33 4.31 9.54 -36.63
CA CYS A 33 5.63 10.14 -36.78
C CYS A 33 6.22 9.89 -38.19
N ALA A 34 6.07 8.69 -38.75
CA ALA A 34 6.52 8.36 -40.10
C ALA A 34 5.74 9.14 -41.18
N ILE A 35 4.42 9.24 -41.06
CA ILE A 35 3.57 9.98 -42.01
C ILE A 35 3.93 11.47 -42.00
N ALA A 36 4.06 12.05 -40.83
CA ALA A 36 4.37 13.47 -40.70
C ALA A 36 5.81 13.79 -41.13
N GLY A 37 6.76 12.89 -40.85
CA GLY A 37 8.10 12.93 -41.42
C GLY A 37 8.09 12.86 -42.95
N ALA A 38 7.29 11.97 -43.54
CA ALA A 38 7.16 11.84 -44.99
C ALA A 38 6.59 13.10 -45.65
N ALA A 39 5.55 13.70 -45.06
CA ALA A 39 4.98 14.95 -45.54
C ALA A 39 6.02 16.09 -45.51
N ALA A 40 6.76 16.23 -44.41
CA ALA A 40 7.79 17.25 -44.27
C ALA A 40 8.95 17.05 -45.28
N GLY A 41 9.44 15.82 -45.41
CA GLY A 41 10.53 15.49 -46.34
C GLY A 41 10.15 15.66 -47.81
N GLY A 42 8.93 15.28 -48.18
CA GLY A 42 8.39 15.48 -49.54
C GLY A 42 8.25 16.95 -49.90
N VAL A 43 7.65 17.77 -49.01
CA VAL A 43 7.47 19.21 -49.26
C VAL A 43 8.82 19.95 -49.33
N ALA A 44 9.80 19.55 -48.52
CA ALA A 44 11.14 20.15 -48.53
C ALA A 44 11.90 19.92 -49.85
N THR A 45 11.60 18.83 -50.55
CA THR A 45 12.28 18.44 -51.80
C THR A 45 11.49 18.76 -53.06
N TYR A 46 10.17 18.98 -52.94
CA TYR A 46 9.25 19.31 -54.05
C TYR A 46 9.66 20.53 -54.87
N GLN A 47 10.37 21.51 -54.28
CA GLN A 47 10.82 22.71 -55.00
C GLN A 47 12.04 22.48 -55.93
N GLN A 48 12.62 21.27 -55.97
CA GLN A 48 13.82 20.98 -56.77
C GLN A 48 13.53 20.13 -58.02
N ASP A 49 12.65 19.12 -57.94
CA ASP A 49 12.13 18.30 -59.05
C ASP A 49 11.03 17.34 -58.51
N GLU A 50 10.14 16.83 -59.36
CA GLU A 50 9.07 15.91 -58.93
C GLU A 50 9.63 14.53 -58.49
N ASP A 51 10.74 14.08 -59.09
CA ASP A 51 11.39 12.83 -58.73
C ASP A 51 12.01 12.85 -57.31
N TYR A 52 12.40 14.04 -56.82
CA TYR A 52 12.96 14.17 -55.47
C TYR A 52 11.90 14.19 -54.38
N ALA A 53 10.64 14.48 -54.71
CA ALA A 53 9.55 14.47 -53.74
C ALA A 53 9.35 13.06 -53.11
N TYR A 54 9.49 12.00 -53.92
CA TYR A 54 9.42 10.62 -53.44
C TYR A 54 10.60 10.26 -52.53
N ALA A 55 11.82 10.62 -52.94
CA ALA A 55 13.03 10.38 -52.14
C ALA A 55 13.00 11.16 -50.81
N GLY A 56 12.50 12.40 -50.83
CA GLY A 56 12.29 13.20 -49.63
C GLY A 56 11.23 12.62 -48.70
N ALA A 57 10.11 12.11 -49.24
CA ALA A 57 9.08 11.47 -48.44
C ALA A 57 9.59 10.20 -47.75
N LEU A 58 10.34 9.34 -48.45
CA LEU A 58 10.94 8.16 -47.84
C LEU A 58 11.99 8.52 -46.78
N GLY A 59 12.88 9.47 -47.07
CA GLY A 59 13.89 9.91 -46.10
C GLY A 59 13.26 10.56 -44.87
N GLY A 60 12.22 11.36 -45.07
CA GLY A 60 11.46 11.97 -44.00
C GLY A 60 10.71 10.95 -43.14
N ALA A 61 10.13 9.90 -43.73
CA ALA A 61 9.45 8.85 -42.98
C ALA A 61 10.40 8.11 -42.03
N ILE A 62 11.59 7.76 -42.52
CA ILE A 62 12.61 7.07 -41.71
C ILE A 62 13.07 7.98 -40.57
N VAL A 63 13.40 9.23 -40.87
CA VAL A 63 13.85 10.18 -39.84
C VAL A 63 12.74 10.44 -38.81
N GLY A 64 11.48 10.62 -39.25
CA GLY A 64 10.34 10.80 -38.36
C GLY A 64 10.14 9.60 -37.43
N ALA A 65 10.13 8.39 -37.96
CA ALA A 65 10.01 7.16 -37.16
C ALA A 65 11.19 6.98 -36.19
N THR A 66 12.42 7.21 -36.65
CA THR A 66 13.62 7.06 -35.81
C THR A 66 13.69 8.11 -34.71
N VAL A 67 13.37 9.37 -35.01
CA VAL A 67 13.36 10.44 -33.99
C VAL A 67 12.30 10.15 -32.93
N CYS A 68 11.12 9.69 -33.33
CA CYS A 68 10.03 9.33 -32.43
C CYS A 68 10.40 8.11 -31.56
N ALA A 69 10.99 7.06 -32.14
CA ALA A 69 11.49 5.92 -31.39
C ALA A 69 12.63 6.26 -30.40
N LEU A 70 13.34 7.38 -30.60
CA LEU A 70 14.46 7.80 -29.76
C LEU A 70 14.11 8.93 -28.78
N LEU A 71 13.05 9.71 -29.03
CA LEU A 71 12.70 10.91 -28.26
C LEU A 71 11.28 10.91 -27.69
N HIS A 72 10.42 9.97 -28.10
CA HIS A 72 9.00 9.88 -27.71
C HIS A 72 8.65 8.55 -27.04
N THR A 73 9.62 7.89 -26.41
CA THR A 73 9.29 6.89 -25.38
C THR A 73 8.72 7.64 -24.19
N ASP A 74 7.42 7.46 -23.94
CA ASP A 74 6.85 7.71 -22.61
C ASP A 74 7.79 6.99 -21.63
N GLY A 75 8.37 7.74 -20.70
CA GLY A 75 9.45 7.24 -19.83
C GLY A 75 8.97 6.07 -18.96
N ASP A 76 9.91 5.49 -18.23
CA ASP A 76 9.63 4.52 -17.18
C ASP A 76 10.63 4.86 -16.06
N VAL A 77 10.22 5.74 -15.16
CA VAL A 77 11.08 6.40 -14.17
C VAL A 77 11.59 5.43 -13.12
N ASP A 78 10.76 4.50 -12.66
CA ASP A 78 11.11 3.51 -11.64
C ASP A 78 11.50 2.15 -12.23
N GLY A 79 11.28 1.93 -13.53
CA GLY A 79 11.78 0.78 -14.27
C GLY A 79 11.00 -0.49 -14.00
N ASP A 80 9.72 -0.38 -13.65
CA ASP A 80 8.85 -1.50 -13.32
C ASP A 80 8.19 -2.15 -14.54
N GLY A 81 8.36 -1.54 -15.72
CA GLY A 81 7.82 -2.01 -16.99
C GLY A 81 6.48 -1.40 -17.39
N VAL A 82 5.96 -0.45 -16.61
CA VAL A 82 4.81 0.39 -16.96
C VAL A 82 5.32 1.79 -17.29
N SER A 83 4.84 2.38 -18.39
CA SER A 83 5.29 3.73 -18.77
C SER A 83 4.69 4.80 -17.85
N ASP A 84 5.44 5.88 -17.59
CA ASP A 84 5.06 7.03 -16.74
C ASP A 84 3.65 7.60 -17.04
N SER A 85 3.17 7.46 -18.27
CA SER A 85 1.86 7.95 -18.70
C SER A 85 0.69 7.03 -18.32
N GLU A 86 0.98 5.75 -18.09
CA GLU A 86 0.04 4.69 -17.70
C GLU A 86 0.21 4.28 -16.22
N ASP A 87 1.35 4.62 -15.62
CA ASP A 87 1.73 4.29 -14.26
C ASP A 87 1.02 5.17 -13.20
N GLN A 88 0.29 4.52 -12.30
CA GLN A 88 -0.40 5.15 -11.17
C GLN A 88 0.46 5.17 -9.90
N CYS A 89 1.56 4.43 -9.89
CA CYS A 89 2.48 4.24 -8.79
C CYS A 89 3.94 4.54 -9.23
N PRO A 90 4.27 5.83 -9.48
CA PRO A 90 5.53 6.30 -10.13
C PRO A 90 6.81 6.14 -9.28
N SER A 91 6.75 5.31 -8.26
CA SER A 91 7.85 5.03 -7.35
C SER A 91 7.72 3.61 -6.82
N SER A 92 7.29 2.66 -7.64
CA SER A 92 7.31 1.24 -7.29
C SER A 92 8.77 0.80 -7.10
N THR A 93 8.97 -0.25 -6.31
CA THR A 93 10.33 -0.74 -6.04
C THR A 93 10.88 -1.40 -7.30
N LEU A 94 12.05 -0.94 -7.76
CA LEU A 94 12.71 -1.51 -8.93
C LEU A 94 12.83 -3.04 -8.82
N GLY A 95 12.19 -3.74 -9.76
CA GLY A 95 12.16 -5.20 -9.84
C GLY A 95 11.13 -5.89 -8.94
N ALA A 96 10.25 -5.15 -8.28
CA ALA A 96 9.05 -5.70 -7.67
C ALA A 96 8.09 -6.20 -8.75
N GLU A 97 7.22 -7.15 -8.36
CA GLU A 97 6.10 -7.54 -9.20
C GLU A 97 5.00 -6.49 -9.05
N VAL A 98 4.61 -5.89 -10.17
CA VAL A 98 3.58 -4.84 -10.24
C VAL A 98 2.38 -5.30 -11.07
N ASP A 99 1.23 -4.68 -10.84
CA ASP A 99 0.04 -4.88 -11.63
C ASP A 99 0.09 -4.09 -12.96
N ALA A 100 -1.03 -4.09 -13.70
CA ALA A 100 -1.12 -3.37 -14.97
C ALA A 100 -1.10 -1.82 -14.81
N LEU A 101 -1.10 -1.32 -13.58
CA LEU A 101 -1.11 0.10 -13.24
C LEU A 101 0.23 0.56 -12.66
N GLY A 102 1.27 -0.31 -12.65
CA GLY A 102 2.59 -0.01 -12.05
C GLY A 102 2.61 -0.14 -10.53
N CYS A 103 1.52 -0.61 -9.91
CA CYS A 103 1.43 -0.69 -8.47
C CYS A 103 1.88 -2.06 -7.95
N GLU A 104 2.70 -2.06 -6.90
CA GLU A 104 3.07 -3.28 -6.17
C GLU A 104 1.81 -4.02 -5.69
N LEU A 105 1.85 -5.35 -5.73
CA LEU A 105 0.72 -6.18 -5.33
C LEU A 105 0.44 -6.07 -3.82
N ASP A 106 -0.83 -5.90 -3.49
CA ASP A 106 -1.40 -5.91 -2.14
C ASP A 106 -2.70 -6.74 -2.21
N ALA A 107 -2.60 -8.02 -1.87
CA ALA A 107 -3.63 -9.02 -2.15
C ALA A 107 -4.86 -8.90 -1.24
N ASP A 108 -4.69 -8.46 0.01
CA ASP A 108 -5.77 -8.29 0.97
C ASP A 108 -6.23 -6.83 1.12
N GLY A 109 -5.47 -5.88 0.57
CA GLY A 109 -5.83 -4.47 0.47
C GLY A 109 -5.70 -3.75 1.81
N ASP A 110 -4.80 -4.20 2.69
CA ASP A 110 -4.56 -3.57 3.99
C ASP A 110 -3.58 -2.37 3.92
N GLY A 111 -2.97 -2.14 2.76
CA GLY A 111 -2.03 -1.06 2.50
C GLY A 111 -0.55 -1.44 2.67
N VAL A 112 -0.26 -2.71 2.98
CA VAL A 112 1.08 -3.28 3.03
C VAL A 112 1.24 -4.26 1.86
N VAL A 113 2.22 -3.99 1.02
CA VAL A 113 2.51 -4.81 -0.17
C VAL A 113 2.87 -6.25 0.21
N ASP A 114 2.47 -7.22 -0.62
CA ASP A 114 2.62 -8.67 -0.40
C ASP A 114 4.07 -9.08 -0.05
N ALA A 115 5.06 -8.34 -0.57
CA ALA A 115 6.47 -8.61 -0.32
C ALA A 115 6.93 -8.26 1.11
N LYS A 116 6.19 -7.40 1.82
CA LYS A 116 6.47 -6.93 3.18
C LYS A 116 5.43 -7.41 4.20
N ASP A 117 4.29 -7.88 3.71
CA ASP A 117 3.19 -8.35 4.53
C ASP A 117 3.49 -9.73 5.16
N GLN A 118 3.38 -9.79 6.48
CA GLN A 118 3.53 -11.00 7.29
C GLN A 118 2.18 -11.67 7.59
N CYS A 119 1.07 -10.99 7.29
CA CYS A 119 -0.29 -11.34 7.61
C CYS A 119 -1.21 -11.22 6.37
N PRO A 120 -1.08 -12.12 5.36
CA PRO A 120 -1.67 -12.03 4.00
C PRO A 120 -3.18 -12.24 3.90
N MET A 121 -3.91 -12.10 5.00
CA MET A 121 -5.36 -12.26 5.09
C MET A 121 -5.95 -11.28 6.10
N THR A 122 -5.33 -10.11 6.26
CA THR A 122 -5.87 -9.05 7.10
C THR A 122 -7.17 -8.52 6.47
N PRO A 123 -8.27 -8.47 7.23
CA PRO A 123 -9.53 -8.00 6.66
C PRO A 123 -9.43 -6.55 6.21
N ALA A 124 -9.91 -6.26 4.99
CA ALA A 124 -9.93 -4.90 4.45
C ALA A 124 -10.56 -3.89 5.43
N GLY A 125 -9.89 -2.75 5.60
CA GLY A 125 -10.31 -1.68 6.52
C GLY A 125 -9.93 -1.88 7.99
N THR A 126 -9.18 -2.95 8.32
CA THR A 126 -8.55 -3.12 9.62
C THR A 126 -7.32 -2.21 9.71
N GLU A 127 -7.09 -1.59 10.87
CA GLU A 127 -5.82 -0.89 11.11
C GLU A 127 -4.70 -1.91 11.32
N VAL A 128 -3.60 -1.75 10.58
CA VAL A 128 -2.45 -2.66 10.57
C VAL A 128 -1.16 -1.98 10.98
N ASP A 129 -0.21 -2.78 11.46
CA ASP A 129 1.15 -2.36 11.72
C ASP A 129 1.99 -2.27 10.42
N VAL A 130 3.28 -1.98 10.56
CA VAL A 130 4.22 -1.89 9.43
C VAL A 130 4.46 -3.23 8.71
N ASN A 131 3.97 -4.33 9.27
CA ASN A 131 4.11 -5.68 8.74
C ASN A 131 2.79 -6.23 8.16
N GLY A 132 1.74 -5.42 8.04
CA GLY A 132 0.41 -5.86 7.55
C GLY A 132 -0.39 -6.64 8.58
N CYS A 133 0.06 -6.69 9.84
CA CYS A 133 -0.64 -7.43 10.87
C CYS A 133 -1.60 -6.51 11.63
N ALA A 134 -2.82 -6.99 11.86
CA ALA A 134 -3.80 -6.27 12.67
C ALA A 134 -3.26 -5.93 14.06
N LEU A 135 -3.60 -4.74 14.54
CA LEU A 135 -3.18 -4.27 15.85
C LEU A 135 -3.77 -5.13 16.99
N ASP A 136 -2.96 -5.36 18.01
CA ASP A 136 -3.29 -6.01 19.28
C ASP A 136 -2.73 -5.11 20.38
N THR A 137 -3.56 -4.20 20.88
CA THR A 137 -3.14 -3.08 21.72
C THR A 137 -2.77 -3.51 23.13
N ASP A 138 -3.45 -4.52 23.68
CA ASP A 138 -3.19 -5.04 25.04
C ASP A 138 -2.31 -6.29 25.06
N GLY A 139 -2.04 -6.88 23.89
CA GLY A 139 -1.09 -7.98 23.71
C GLY A 139 -1.63 -9.31 24.22
N ASP A 140 -2.95 -9.48 24.28
CA ASP A 140 -3.60 -10.70 24.76
C ASP A 140 -3.69 -11.81 23.68
N GLY A 141 -3.34 -11.48 22.43
CA GLY A 141 -3.37 -12.35 21.27
C GLY A 141 -4.65 -12.26 20.43
N TYR A 142 -5.58 -11.37 20.76
CA TYR A 142 -6.75 -11.03 19.95
C TYR A 142 -6.57 -9.65 19.34
N ALA A 143 -6.69 -9.56 18.02
CA ALA A 143 -6.62 -8.28 17.34
C ALA A 143 -7.77 -7.35 17.77
N ASP A 144 -7.49 -6.04 17.87
CA ASP A 144 -8.38 -5.00 18.40
C ASP A 144 -9.79 -5.02 17.78
N TYR A 145 -9.89 -5.33 16.48
CA TYR A 145 -11.18 -5.38 15.77
C TYR A 145 -12.04 -6.62 16.11
N LYS A 146 -11.46 -7.61 16.77
CA LYS A 146 -12.10 -8.85 17.25
C LYS A 146 -12.14 -8.95 18.76
N ASP A 147 -11.38 -8.12 19.45
CA ASP A 147 -11.33 -8.12 20.90
C ASP A 147 -12.53 -7.37 21.50
N HIS A 148 -13.26 -8.07 22.37
CA HIS A 148 -14.38 -7.49 23.10
C HIS A 148 -13.94 -6.79 24.39
N CYS A 149 -12.74 -7.07 24.88
CA CYS A 149 -12.18 -6.59 26.14
C CYS A 149 -10.81 -5.93 25.92
N PRO A 150 -10.76 -4.72 25.32
CA PRO A 150 -9.54 -4.05 24.80
C PRO A 150 -8.51 -3.58 25.84
N ASN A 151 -8.61 -4.07 27.07
CA ASN A 151 -7.69 -3.75 28.17
C ASN A 151 -7.44 -4.99 29.03
N SER A 152 -7.36 -6.17 28.44
CA SER A 152 -6.99 -7.38 29.16
C SER A 152 -5.62 -7.20 29.85
N PRO A 153 -5.45 -7.67 31.10
CA PRO A 153 -4.16 -7.55 31.78
C PRO A 153 -3.06 -8.34 31.06
N GLU A 154 -1.86 -7.77 30.99
CA GLU A 154 -0.70 -8.42 30.38
C GLU A 154 -0.46 -9.83 30.97
N GLY A 155 -0.41 -10.83 30.10
CA GLY A 155 -0.19 -12.23 30.47
C GLY A 155 -1.41 -12.96 31.07
N ALA A 156 -2.59 -12.33 31.08
CA ALA A 156 -3.82 -13.02 31.46
C ALA A 156 -4.25 -14.05 30.41
N GLU A 157 -4.80 -15.18 30.88
CA GLU A 157 -5.44 -16.15 29.96
C GLU A 157 -6.83 -15.65 29.58
N VAL A 158 -6.99 -15.29 28.30
CA VAL A 158 -8.25 -14.78 27.74
C VAL A 158 -9.03 -15.86 26.99
N ASN A 159 -10.34 -15.68 26.90
CA ASN A 159 -11.24 -16.56 26.17
C ASN A 159 -11.34 -16.20 24.68
N LYS A 160 -12.28 -16.82 23.95
CA LYS A 160 -12.46 -16.60 22.51
C LYS A 160 -12.93 -15.20 22.10
N LEU A 161 -13.20 -14.35 23.09
CA LEU A 161 -13.64 -12.97 22.92
C LEU A 161 -12.55 -11.97 23.34
N GLY A 162 -11.34 -12.42 23.70
CA GLY A 162 -10.29 -11.56 24.27
C GLY A 162 -10.55 -11.17 25.74
N CYS A 163 -11.51 -11.84 26.40
CA CYS A 163 -11.87 -11.50 27.78
C CYS A 163 -11.32 -12.51 28.79
N VAL A 164 -10.84 -12.01 29.94
CA VAL A 164 -10.39 -12.86 31.06
C VAL A 164 -11.55 -13.71 31.60
N ASN A 165 -11.32 -15.02 31.77
CA ASN A 165 -12.30 -15.93 32.38
C ASN A 165 -12.44 -15.70 33.90
N ASP A 166 -13.36 -16.44 34.55
CA ASP A 166 -13.66 -16.40 35.98
C ASP A 166 -12.42 -16.16 36.86
N LEU A 167 -12.41 -15.04 37.56
CA LEU A 167 -11.33 -14.66 38.46
C LEU A 167 -11.42 -15.53 39.72
N VAL A 168 -10.60 -16.58 39.79
CA VAL A 168 -10.45 -17.38 41.02
C VAL A 168 -9.47 -16.67 41.95
N LEU A 169 -10.02 -16.08 43.01
CA LEU A 169 -9.26 -15.45 44.09
C LEU A 169 -8.60 -16.52 44.95
N ASN A 170 -7.31 -16.74 44.77
CA ASN A 170 -6.54 -17.59 45.67
C ASN A 170 -6.01 -16.73 46.82
N ASP A 171 -5.88 -17.32 48.01
CA ASP A 171 -5.28 -16.66 49.20
C ASP A 171 -6.08 -15.52 49.87
N VAL A 172 -7.34 -15.29 49.45
CA VAL A 172 -8.28 -14.43 50.19
C VAL A 172 -8.82 -15.17 51.41
N ASN A 173 -7.99 -15.22 52.46
CA ASN A 173 -8.28 -15.97 53.68
C ASN A 173 -8.95 -15.12 54.76
N PHE A 174 -9.89 -15.74 55.47
CA PHE A 174 -10.58 -15.20 56.63
C PHE A 174 -9.95 -15.72 57.93
N ALA A 175 -10.15 -15.00 59.03
CA ALA A 175 -9.80 -15.49 60.35
C ALA A 175 -10.61 -16.77 60.67
N PHE A 176 -10.03 -17.67 61.47
CA PHE A 176 -10.68 -18.93 61.83
C PHE A 176 -12.05 -18.68 62.47
N ASP A 177 -13.08 -19.37 61.97
CA ASP A 177 -14.47 -19.28 62.46
C ASP A 177 -14.99 -17.83 62.49
N SER A 178 -14.60 -17.02 61.49
CA SER A 178 -14.93 -15.59 61.42
C SER A 178 -15.10 -15.12 59.99
N ALA A 179 -15.99 -14.14 59.80
CA ALA A 179 -16.14 -13.41 58.54
C ALA A 179 -15.14 -12.24 58.39
N GLU A 180 -14.25 -12.05 59.36
CA GLU A 180 -13.20 -11.03 59.28
C GLU A 180 -12.05 -11.49 58.38
N MET A 181 -11.77 -10.72 57.34
CA MET A 181 -10.69 -11.01 56.40
C MET A 181 -9.33 -10.71 57.03
N THR A 182 -8.36 -11.62 56.85
CA THR A 182 -6.99 -11.42 57.34
C THR A 182 -6.30 -10.28 56.62
N GLU A 183 -5.28 -9.66 57.23
CA GLU A 183 -4.49 -8.61 56.56
C GLU A 183 -3.82 -9.13 55.28
N ALA A 184 -3.37 -10.38 55.26
CA ALA A 184 -2.85 -11.03 54.06
C ALA A 184 -3.93 -11.22 52.99
N GLY A 185 -5.13 -11.66 53.38
CA GLY A 185 -6.28 -11.78 52.47
C GLY A 185 -6.75 -10.45 51.89
N LYS A 186 -6.65 -9.35 52.67
CA LYS A 186 -6.91 -7.98 52.17
C LYS A 186 -5.91 -7.58 51.09
N ALA A 187 -4.63 -7.83 51.33
CA ALA A 187 -3.59 -7.53 50.34
C ALA A 187 -3.75 -8.37 49.05
N ALA A 188 -4.07 -9.66 49.17
CA ALA A 188 -4.35 -10.52 48.02
C ALA A 188 -5.57 -10.02 47.23
N LEU A 189 -6.66 -9.67 47.93
CA LEU A 189 -7.86 -9.15 47.30
C LEU A 189 -7.61 -7.82 46.57
N GLU A 190 -6.77 -6.92 47.11
CA GLU A 190 -6.44 -5.66 46.42
C GLU A 190 -5.71 -5.87 45.09
N ASP A 191 -4.82 -6.87 45.01
CA ASP A 191 -4.13 -7.24 43.77
C ASP A 191 -5.13 -7.77 42.72
N ASP A 192 -6.05 -8.63 43.16
CA ASP A 192 -7.05 -9.22 42.29
C ASP A 192 -8.18 -8.26 41.89
N ILE A 193 -8.56 -7.31 42.75
CA ILE A 193 -9.53 -6.25 42.42
C ILE A 193 -9.04 -5.41 41.24
N ALA A 194 -7.72 -5.25 41.06
CA ALA A 194 -7.19 -4.58 39.89
C ALA A 194 -7.62 -5.27 38.58
N ARG A 195 -7.74 -6.61 38.59
CA ARG A 195 -8.19 -7.41 37.43
C ARG A 195 -9.69 -7.27 37.17
N LEU A 196 -10.49 -7.08 38.22
CA LEU A 196 -11.94 -6.87 38.08
C LEU A 196 -12.30 -5.57 37.35
N LYS A 197 -11.42 -4.56 37.37
CA LYS A 197 -11.64 -3.29 36.65
C LYS A 197 -11.66 -3.43 35.13
N TYR A 198 -11.18 -4.56 34.61
CA TYR A 198 -11.10 -4.83 33.18
C TYR A 198 -12.25 -5.70 32.67
N ARG A 199 -13.23 -6.02 33.54
CA ARG A 199 -14.48 -6.66 33.11
C ARG A 199 -15.45 -5.60 32.62
N ASP A 200 -16.30 -5.98 31.68
CA ASP A 200 -17.34 -5.11 31.14
C ASP A 200 -18.28 -4.61 32.26
N ASP A 201 -18.65 -3.33 32.22
CA ASP A 201 -19.48 -2.63 33.24
C ASP A 201 -20.90 -3.23 33.43
N GLY A 202 -21.27 -4.24 32.65
CA GLY A 202 -22.56 -4.95 32.70
C GLY A 202 -22.53 -6.32 33.37
N ASP A 203 -21.35 -6.84 33.73
CA ASP A 203 -21.24 -8.21 34.22
C ASP A 203 -21.70 -8.36 35.68
N LEU A 204 -22.57 -9.35 35.92
CA LEU A 204 -23.01 -9.71 37.27
C LEU A 204 -21.91 -10.52 37.96
N ILE A 205 -21.21 -9.88 38.89
CA ILE A 205 -20.23 -10.56 39.75
C ILE A 205 -20.98 -11.36 40.82
N THR A 206 -20.79 -12.68 40.80
CA THR A 206 -21.23 -13.57 41.89
C THR A 206 -20.03 -13.88 42.77
N ILE A 207 -20.12 -13.55 44.06
CA ILE A 207 -19.09 -13.88 45.05
C ILE A 207 -19.55 -15.13 45.81
N GLU A 208 -18.83 -16.23 45.64
CA GLU A 208 -19.09 -17.49 46.32
C GLU A 208 -18.00 -17.76 47.37
N GLY A 209 -18.43 -18.13 48.58
CA GLY A 209 -17.53 -18.53 49.66
C GLY A 209 -17.53 -20.05 49.82
N HIS A 210 -16.36 -20.64 49.99
CA HIS A 210 -16.20 -22.06 50.28
C HIS A 210 -15.59 -22.26 51.67
N THR A 211 -16.05 -23.29 52.39
CA THR A 211 -15.47 -23.74 53.66
C THR A 211 -15.07 -25.20 53.55
N ASP A 212 -14.18 -25.66 54.43
CA ASP A 212 -14.00 -27.09 54.66
C ASP A 212 -15.09 -27.64 55.60
N SER A 213 -14.94 -28.89 56.02
CA SER A 213 -15.87 -29.56 56.94
C SER A 213 -15.46 -29.41 58.42
N ILE A 214 -14.59 -28.47 58.77
CA ILE A 214 -14.07 -28.26 60.12
C ILE A 214 -14.60 -26.92 60.66
N GLY A 215 -15.47 -27.00 61.67
CA GLY A 215 -16.08 -25.83 62.28
C GLY A 215 -17.24 -26.21 63.19
N SER A 216 -17.80 -25.23 63.90
CA SER A 216 -19.02 -25.45 64.67
C SER A 216 -20.25 -25.39 63.75
N ALA A 217 -21.27 -26.20 64.03
CA ALA A 217 -22.53 -26.14 63.28
C ALA A 217 -23.34 -24.93 63.78
N GLU A 218 -23.34 -23.84 63.01
CA GLU A 218 -24.32 -22.76 63.14
C GLU A 218 -25.60 -23.06 62.35
#